data_AF-A0A8T4A7K7-F1
#
_entry.id   AF-A0A8T4A7K7-F1
#
_cell.length_a   1.000
_cell.length_b   1.000
_cell.length_c   1.000
_cell.angle_alpha   90.00
_cell.angle_beta   90.00
_cell.angle_gamma   90.00
#
_symmetry.space_group_name_H-M   'P 1'
#
loop_
_entity.id
_entity.type
_entity.pdbx_description
1 polymer ?
#
loop_
_entity_poly.entity_id
_entity_poly.type
_entity_poly.pdbx_seq_one_letter_code
_entity_poly.pdbx_strand_id
1 'polypeptide(L)'
;MKNIKSKEEDIMSQKILIPRMQMVEAQFFEALQANGVETALDECIKAKHNPLYIPEVADARIAAAKDSPLFQNWLTTPSVRVTGKSKGGKKVVVYGHVPNYFSNPSNIRKAREAGLRNGAGIMPEPEFYT
;
A
#
# COMPACT_ATOMS: atom_id res chain seq x y z
N MET A 1 -32.96 -36.92 45.69
CA MET A 1 -31.60 -36.35 45.51
C MET A 1 -31.52 -35.68 44.15
N LYS A 2 -31.35 -34.35 44.11
CA LYS A 2 -31.25 -33.58 42.87
C LYS A 2 -29.84 -33.74 42.30
N ASN A 3 -29.76 -34.28 41.08
CA ASN A 3 -28.50 -34.45 40.36
C ASN A 3 -28.22 -33.14 39.60
N ILE A 4 -27.34 -32.30 40.16
CA ILE A 4 -26.92 -31.04 39.54
C ILE A 4 -25.86 -31.40 38.50
N LYS A 5 -26.25 -31.51 37.23
CA LYS A 5 -25.29 -31.54 36.12
C LYS A 5 -24.68 -30.13 36.00
N SER A 6 -23.37 -30.05 36.20
CA SER A 6 -22.57 -28.86 35.93
C SER A 6 -22.75 -28.43 34.47
N LYS A 7 -23.17 -27.18 34.26
CA LYS A 7 -22.99 -26.49 32.98
C LYS A 7 -21.50 -26.26 32.80
N GLU A 8 -20.85 -27.10 32.00
CA GLU A 8 -19.59 -26.71 31.38
C GLU A 8 -19.95 -25.63 30.34
N GLU A 9 -19.61 -24.38 30.66
CA GLU A 9 -19.65 -23.29 29.71
C GLU A 9 -18.61 -23.58 28.63
N ASP A 10 -19.11 -23.84 27.42
CA ASP A 10 -18.34 -23.99 26.20
C ASP A 10 -17.66 -22.63 25.92
N ILE A 11 -16.43 -22.47 26.43
CA ILE A 11 -15.60 -21.30 26.15
C ILE A 11 -15.26 -21.40 24.66
N MET A 12 -16.03 -20.66 23.84
CA MET A 12 -15.76 -20.43 22.43
C MET A 12 -14.29 -20.02 22.26
N SER A 13 -13.43 -20.98 21.93
CA SER A 13 -12.00 -20.77 21.70
C SER A 13 -11.86 -19.82 20.51
N GLN A 14 -11.64 -18.53 20.77
CA GLN A 14 -11.27 -17.56 19.76
C GLN A 14 -9.85 -17.89 19.28
N LYS A 15 -9.76 -18.61 18.16
CA LYS A 15 -8.47 -18.89 17.51
C LYS A 15 -8.13 -17.72 16.60
N ILE A 16 -6.99 -17.08 16.85
CA ILE A 16 -6.43 -16.07 15.95
C ILE A 16 -5.41 -16.76 15.05
N LEU A 17 -5.65 -16.71 13.74
CA LEU A 17 -4.68 -17.13 12.75
C LEU A 17 -3.65 -16.01 12.58
N ILE A 18 -2.40 -16.28 12.92
CA ILE A 18 -1.28 -15.39 12.60
C ILE A 18 -0.57 -15.99 11.38
N PRO A 19 -0.63 -15.37 10.19
CA PRO A 19 0.12 -15.86 9.04
C PRO A 19 1.63 -15.78 9.35
N ARG A 20 2.34 -16.89 9.12
CA ARG A 20 3.79 -16.91 9.19
C ARG A 20 4.33 -16.12 8.00
N MET A 21 4.88 -14.93 8.24
CA MET A 21 5.54 -14.14 7.18
C MET A 21 6.78 -14.91 6.70
N GLN A 22 6.69 -15.48 5.50
CA GLN A 22 7.87 -15.83 4.72
C GLN A 22 8.33 -14.55 4.04
N MET A 23 9.52 -14.07 4.41
CA MET A 23 10.20 -13.01 3.69
C MET A 23 10.45 -13.49 2.26
N VAL A 24 9.66 -12.97 1.32
CA VAL A 24 10.02 -13.02 -0.11
C VAL A 24 11.07 -11.94 -0.30
N GLU A 25 12.19 -12.30 -0.92
CA GLU A 25 13.31 -11.41 -1.21
C GLU A 25 12.80 -10.10 -1.83
N ALA A 26 12.97 -8.98 -1.12
CA ALA A 26 12.54 -7.68 -1.59
C ALA A 26 13.57 -7.16 -2.59
N GLN A 27 13.16 -7.03 -3.86
CA GLN A 27 13.99 -6.46 -4.90
C GLN A 27 13.75 -4.95 -5.00
N PHE A 28 14.84 -4.18 -5.02
CA PHE A 28 14.79 -2.74 -5.23
C PHE A 28 14.73 -2.43 -6.73
N PHE A 29 13.83 -1.53 -7.10
CA PHE A 29 13.74 -0.94 -8.43
C PHE A 29 13.99 0.56 -8.28
N GLU A 30 15.02 1.08 -8.94
CA GLU A 30 15.50 2.44 -8.71
C GLU A 30 14.94 3.43 -9.73
N ALA A 31 14.43 4.56 -9.24
CA ALA A 31 14.18 5.73 -10.06
C ALA A 31 15.47 6.58 -10.10
N LEU A 32 16.35 6.32 -11.07
CA LEU A 32 17.41 7.31 -11.37
C LEU A 32 16.74 8.65 -11.68
N GLN A 33 17.31 9.76 -11.17
CA GLN A 33 16.70 11.10 -11.25
C GLN A 33 16.26 11.52 -12.68
N ALA A 34 16.84 10.93 -13.71
CA ALA A 34 16.49 11.18 -15.12
C ALA A 34 15.16 10.53 -15.57
N ASN A 35 14.71 9.43 -14.96
CA ASN A 35 13.67 8.56 -15.53
C ASN A 35 12.34 8.52 -14.74
N GLY A 36 12.24 9.20 -13.59
CA GLY A 36 11.00 9.32 -12.81
C GLY A 36 10.52 8.02 -12.14
N VAL A 37 9.64 8.18 -11.14
CA VAL A 37 9.04 7.07 -10.35
C VAL A 37 8.25 6.08 -11.23
N GLU A 38 7.67 6.55 -12.32
CA GLU A 38 6.91 5.70 -13.23
C GLU A 38 7.77 4.64 -13.93
N THR A 39 9.06 4.91 -14.18
CA THR A 39 9.96 3.93 -14.82
C THR A 39 10.30 2.80 -13.86
N ALA A 40 10.63 3.12 -12.60
CA ALA A 40 10.88 2.10 -11.57
C ALA A 40 9.65 1.21 -11.32
N LEU A 41 8.45 1.80 -11.33
CA LEU A 41 7.21 1.05 -11.20
C LEU A 41 6.94 0.15 -12.41
N ASP A 42 7.20 0.64 -13.63
CA ASP A 42 7.06 -0.14 -14.86
C ASP A 42 8.04 -1.32 -14.91
N GLU A 43 9.28 -1.12 -14.48
CA GLU A 43 10.28 -2.18 -14.36
C GLU A 43 9.88 -3.25 -13.34
N CYS A 44 9.37 -2.83 -12.17
CA CYS A 44 8.84 -3.74 -11.15
C CYS A 44 7.74 -4.65 -11.72
N ILE A 45 6.77 -4.05 -12.45
CA ILE A 45 5.66 -4.78 -13.07
C ILE A 45 6.16 -5.70 -14.20
N LYS A 46 7.07 -5.23 -15.06
CA LYS A 46 7.65 -6.03 -16.16
C LYS A 46 8.44 -7.23 -15.65
N ALA A 47 9.11 -7.08 -14.52
CA ALA A 47 9.79 -8.15 -13.81
C ALA A 47 8.83 -9.11 -13.09
N LYS A 48 7.51 -8.92 -13.23
CA LYS A 48 6.44 -9.73 -12.63
C LYS A 48 6.42 -9.69 -11.10
N HIS A 49 6.93 -8.62 -10.50
CA HIS A 49 6.82 -8.38 -9.08
C HIS A 49 5.59 -7.51 -8.78
N ASN A 50 5.06 -7.68 -7.56
CA ASN A 50 4.01 -6.82 -7.03
C ASN A 50 4.67 -5.67 -6.26
N PRO A 51 4.38 -4.40 -6.60
CA PRO A 51 4.91 -3.29 -5.84
C PRO A 51 4.27 -3.25 -4.44
N LEU A 52 5.08 -2.99 -3.42
CA LEU A 52 4.62 -2.96 -2.03
C LEU A 52 3.96 -1.62 -1.70
N TYR A 53 2.81 -1.64 -1.01
CA TYR A 53 2.19 -0.46 -0.44
C TYR A 53 2.78 -0.15 0.94
N ILE A 54 2.38 0.96 1.56
CA ILE A 54 2.92 1.40 2.86
C ILE A 54 2.81 0.30 3.94
N PRO A 55 1.67 -0.42 4.09
CA PRO A 55 1.56 -1.49 5.08
C PRO A 55 2.61 -2.59 4.88
N GLU A 56 2.81 -3.08 3.65
CA GLU A 56 3.76 -4.15 3.37
C GLU A 56 5.21 -3.68 3.52
N VAL A 57 5.50 -2.41 3.20
CA VAL A 57 6.82 -1.81 3.48
C VAL A 57 7.08 -1.72 4.99
N ALA A 58 6.05 -1.41 5.79
CA ALA A 58 6.17 -1.39 7.25
C ALA A 58 6.45 -2.79 7.79
N ASP A 59 5.71 -3.80 7.32
CA ASP A 59 5.92 -5.20 7.68
C ASP A 59 7.33 -5.68 7.29
N ALA A 60 7.78 -5.35 6.07
CA ALA A 60 9.13 -5.68 5.61
C ALA A 60 10.22 -5.04 6.48
N ARG A 61 10.04 -3.78 6.91
CA ARG A 61 10.97 -3.11 7.83
C ARG A 61 10.98 -3.77 9.20
N ILE A 62 9.83 -4.12 9.76
CA ILE A 62 9.73 -4.80 11.07
C ILE A 62 10.46 -6.14 11.04
N ALA A 63 10.36 -6.88 9.93
CA ALA A 63 11.00 -8.17 9.76
C ALA A 63 12.51 -8.09 9.41
N ALA A 64 13.00 -6.92 9.02
CA ALA A 64 14.36 -6.75 8.53
C ALA A 64 15.40 -6.60 9.65
N ALA A 65 16.63 -7.02 9.36
CA ALA A 65 17.79 -6.75 10.21
C ALA A 65 18.09 -5.23 10.26
N LYS A 66 18.73 -4.78 11.34
CA LYS A 66 19.00 -3.34 11.58
C LYS A 66 19.89 -2.70 10.51
N ASP A 67 20.75 -3.47 9.88
CA ASP A 67 21.66 -3.08 8.80
C ASP A 67 21.04 -3.24 7.40
N SER A 68 19.76 -3.61 7.32
CA SER A 68 19.07 -3.78 6.05
C SER A 68 19.00 -2.46 5.24
N PRO A 69 19.16 -2.53 3.91
CA PRO A 69 18.90 -1.41 3.01
C PRO A 69 17.50 -0.79 3.18
N LEU A 70 16.53 -1.53 3.72
CA LEU A 70 15.17 -1.02 4.00
C LEU A 70 15.15 0.11 5.03
N PHE A 71 16.12 0.13 5.96
CA PHE A 71 16.29 1.21 6.95
C PHE A 71 17.26 2.29 6.48
N GLN A 72 18.16 1.98 5.56
CA GLN A 72 19.17 2.90 5.06
C GLN A 72 18.65 3.81 3.93
N ASN A 73 17.57 3.41 3.26
CA ASN A 73 17.04 4.12 2.10
C ASN A 73 15.63 4.69 2.34
N TRP A 74 15.37 5.84 1.70
CA TRP A 74 14.01 6.33 1.49
C TRP A 74 13.32 5.49 0.42
N LEU A 75 12.06 5.12 0.66
CA LEU A 75 11.28 4.25 -0.22
C LEU A 75 10.06 5.01 -0.75
N THR A 76 9.73 4.77 -2.01
CA THR A 76 8.49 5.23 -2.64
C THR A 76 7.57 4.03 -2.83
N THR A 77 6.27 4.20 -2.60
CA THR A 77 5.27 3.14 -2.78
C THR A 77 4.15 3.63 -3.71
N PRO A 78 3.34 2.73 -4.30
CA PRO A 78 2.12 3.11 -5.03
C PRO A 78 0.98 3.57 -4.11
N SER A 79 1.20 3.66 -2.79
CA SER A 79 0.20 4.24 -1.90
C SER A 79 0.02 5.72 -2.19
N VAL A 80 -1.22 6.19 -2.15
CA VAL A 80 -1.57 7.56 -2.48
C VAL A 80 -2.15 8.29 -1.28
N ARG A 81 -1.86 9.59 -1.20
CA ARG A 81 -2.62 10.54 -0.37
C ARG A 81 -3.39 11.45 -1.32
N VAL A 82 -4.70 11.34 -1.33
CA VAL A 82 -5.58 12.08 -2.25
C VAL A 82 -6.42 13.08 -1.47
N THR A 83 -6.54 14.30 -1.98
CA THR A 83 -7.38 15.34 -1.40
C THR A 83 -8.55 15.64 -2.34
N GLY A 84 -9.75 15.78 -1.79
CA GLY A 84 -10.96 15.95 -2.59
C GLY A 84 -12.18 16.38 -1.78
N LYS A 85 -13.35 16.28 -2.38
CA LYS A 85 -14.64 16.48 -1.71
C LYS A 85 -15.42 15.17 -1.74
N SER A 86 -16.07 14.83 -0.63
CA SER A 86 -17.04 13.73 -0.60
C SER A 86 -18.26 14.06 -1.46
N LYS A 87 -19.12 13.07 -1.74
CA LYS A 87 -20.39 13.27 -2.46
C LYS A 87 -21.31 14.30 -1.79
N GLY A 88 -21.18 14.51 -0.48
CA GLY A 88 -21.88 15.56 0.30
C GLY A 88 -21.16 16.92 0.32
N GLY A 89 -20.12 17.11 -0.48
CA GLY A 89 -19.38 18.39 -0.60
C GLY A 89 -18.33 18.65 0.48
N LYS A 90 -18.16 17.77 1.48
CA LYS A 90 -17.18 17.92 2.57
C LYS A 90 -15.77 17.67 2.05
N LYS A 91 -14.82 18.55 2.36
CA LYS A 91 -13.39 18.33 2.07
C LYS A 91 -12.85 17.15 2.88
N VAL A 92 -12.16 16.23 2.22
CA VAL A 92 -11.58 15.04 2.84
C VAL A 92 -10.18 14.76 2.29
N VAL A 93 -9.41 14.00 3.07
CA VAL A 93 -8.11 13.44 2.68
C VAL A 93 -8.23 11.92 2.81
N VAL A 94 -7.86 11.20 1.76
CA VAL A 94 -7.92 9.74 1.69
C VAL A 94 -6.52 9.19 1.54
N TYR A 95 -6.21 8.13 2.30
CA TYR A 95 -4.98 7.36 2.19
C TYR A 95 -5.32 6.02 1.55
N GLY A 96 -4.86 5.81 0.32
CA GLY A 96 -5.13 4.59 -0.46
C GLY A 96 -3.91 3.67 -0.45
N HIS A 97 -4.12 2.42 -0.01
CA HIS A 97 -3.09 1.36 0.05
C HIS A 97 -3.48 0.15 -0.81
N VAL A 98 -4.23 0.41 -1.88
CA VAL A 98 -4.75 -0.58 -2.82
C VAL A 98 -4.50 -0.10 -4.26
N PRO A 99 -4.61 -0.99 -5.26
CA PRO A 99 -4.54 -0.58 -6.66
C PRO A 99 -5.47 0.60 -6.95
N ASN A 100 -4.90 1.65 -7.52
CA ASN A 100 -5.59 2.89 -7.84
C ASN A 100 -5.09 3.42 -9.20
N TYR A 101 -5.68 4.54 -9.66
CA TYR A 101 -5.32 5.17 -10.93
C TYR A 101 -3.81 5.41 -11.10
N PHE A 102 -3.11 5.78 -10.03
CA PHE A 102 -1.65 6.00 -10.04
C PHE A 102 -0.83 4.75 -9.76
N SER A 103 -1.44 3.58 -9.54
CA SER A 103 -0.73 2.29 -9.55
C SER A 103 -0.32 1.86 -10.97
N ASN A 104 -0.78 2.57 -12.01
CA ASN A 104 -0.38 2.34 -13.39
C ASN A 104 0.69 3.39 -13.82
N PRO A 105 1.91 2.96 -14.20
CA PRO A 105 2.97 3.85 -14.67
C PRO A 105 2.56 4.84 -15.77
N SER A 106 1.72 4.39 -16.71
CA SER A 106 1.26 5.24 -17.82
C SER A 106 0.40 6.42 -17.33
N ASN A 107 -0.35 6.25 -16.25
CA ASN A 107 -1.19 7.29 -15.68
C ASN A 107 -0.37 8.30 -14.87
N ILE A 108 0.70 7.85 -14.21
CA ILE A 108 1.69 8.74 -13.59
C ILE A 108 2.34 9.62 -14.66
N ARG A 109 2.78 9.00 -15.78
CA ARG A 109 3.39 9.71 -16.90
C ARG A 109 2.45 10.77 -17.49
N LYS A 110 1.21 10.39 -17.80
CA LYS A 110 0.17 11.30 -18.29
C LYS A 110 -0.07 12.47 -17.33
N ALA A 111 -0.16 12.22 -16.02
CA ALA A 111 -0.37 13.28 -15.04
C ALA A 111 0.81 14.26 -14.97
N ARG A 112 2.05 13.77 -15.14
CA ARG A 112 3.22 14.64 -15.23
C ARG A 112 3.21 15.49 -16.50
N GLU A 113 2.93 14.87 -17.65
CA GLU A 113 2.85 15.55 -18.96
C GLU A 113 1.73 16.60 -19.02
N ALA A 114 0.60 16.34 -18.38
CA ALA A 114 -0.52 17.27 -18.27
C ALA A 114 -0.26 18.46 -17.32
N GLY A 115 0.85 18.42 -16.57
CA GLY A 115 1.21 19.42 -15.57
C GLY A 115 0.67 19.09 -14.18
N LEU A 116 1.55 19.18 -13.18
CA LEU A 116 1.23 18.91 -11.79
C LEU A 116 0.69 20.16 -11.09
N ARG A 117 -0.29 19.99 -10.19
CA ARG A 117 -0.77 21.06 -9.32
C ARG A 117 -0.02 21.00 -7.99
N ASN A 118 0.91 21.92 -7.75
CA ASN A 118 1.77 21.93 -6.55
C ASN A 118 2.47 20.58 -6.33
N GLY A 119 2.96 19.96 -7.41
CA GLY A 119 3.61 18.65 -7.36
C GLY A 119 2.66 17.44 -7.26
N ALA A 120 1.34 17.64 -7.22
CA ALA A 120 0.36 16.56 -7.22
C ALA A 120 -0.23 16.30 -8.62
N GLY A 121 -0.32 15.02 -8.99
CA GLY A 121 -1.10 14.58 -10.15
C GLY A 121 -2.61 14.68 -9.88
N ILE A 122 -3.39 14.97 -10.92
CA ILE A 122 -4.85 15.06 -10.82
C ILE A 122 -5.45 13.66 -10.97
N MET A 123 -6.15 13.20 -9.93
CA MET A 123 -6.91 11.95 -9.98
C MET A 123 -8.27 12.19 -10.68
N PRO A 124 -8.72 11.30 -11.57
CA PRO A 124 -10.06 11.37 -12.13
C PRO A 124 -11.12 11.30 -11.03
N GLU A 125 -12.17 12.12 -11.15
CA GLU A 125 -13.25 12.15 -10.16
C GLU A 125 -13.93 10.79 -9.94
N PRO A 126 -14.21 9.96 -10.98
CA PRO A 126 -14.78 8.64 -10.76
C PRO A 126 -13.90 7.73 -9.90
N GLU A 127 -12.59 7.79 -10.09
CA GLU A 127 -11.62 7.01 -9.31
C GLU A 127 -11.71 7.36 -7.82
N PHE A 128 -11.84 8.66 -7.49
CA PHE A 128 -11.85 9.14 -6.12
C PHE A 128 -13.03 8.59 -5.27
N TYR A 129 -14.09 8.13 -5.92
CA TYR A 129 -15.29 7.59 -5.26
C TYR A 129 -15.37 6.06 -5.29
N THR A 130 -14.30 5.39 -5.71
CA THR A 130 -14.18 3.92 -5.75
C THR A 130 -13.58 3.42 -4.45
#